data_AF-A0A379VYI2-F1
#
_entry.id   AF-A0A379VYI2-F1
#
_cell.length_a   1.000
_cell.length_b   1.000
_cell.length_c   1.000
_cell.angle_alpha   90.00
_cell.angle_beta   90.00
_cell.angle_gamma   90.00
#
_symmetry.space_group_name_H-M   'P 1'
#
loop_
_entity.id
_entity.type
_entity.pdbx_description
1 polymer ?
#
loop_
_entity_poly.entity_id
_entity_poly.type
_entity_poly.pdbx_seq_one_letter_code
_entity_poly.pdbx_strand_id
1 'polypeptide(L)'
;MAFVPGSAWTDGDYTLTVTVKDEAGNIRHSAPLTVTIDTQIAIDHIELVNDSGIPDDNLTNNVRPQFQVTVPTDVNVVRLSIDGGKTWLTPHRARRRRLGLHLADRCG
;
A
#
# COMPACT_ATOMS: atom_id res chain seq x y z
N MET A 1 -24.58 -7.07 -21.61
CA MET A 1 -23.50 -6.33 -22.29
C MET A 1 -22.45 -5.98 -21.25
N ALA A 2 -21.17 -6.13 -21.57
CA ALA A 2 -20.05 -5.70 -20.74
C ALA A 2 -19.13 -4.84 -21.60
N PHE A 3 -18.55 -3.79 -21.03
CA PHE A 3 -17.56 -2.94 -21.69
C PHE A 3 -16.20 -3.17 -21.02
N VAL A 4 -15.18 -3.44 -21.82
CA VAL A 4 -13.79 -3.53 -21.39
C VAL A 4 -13.02 -2.48 -22.18
N PRO A 5 -12.36 -1.52 -21.51
CA PRO A 5 -11.52 -0.54 -22.20
C PRO A 5 -10.46 -1.23 -23.07
N GLY A 6 -10.20 -0.68 -24.27
CA GLY A 6 -9.20 -1.24 -25.19
C GLY A 6 -7.75 -1.05 -24.72
N SER A 7 -7.52 -0.20 -23.73
CA SER A 7 -6.22 0.06 -23.12
C SER A 7 -6.36 0.26 -21.61
N ALA A 8 -5.27 0.03 -20.89
CA ALA A 8 -5.20 0.36 -19.48
C ALA A 8 -5.43 1.86 -19.26
N TRP A 9 -6.13 2.19 -18.19
CA TRP A 9 -6.26 3.57 -17.71
C TRP A 9 -5.14 3.86 -16.73
N THR A 10 -4.73 5.11 -16.67
CA THR A 10 -3.80 5.59 -15.65
C THR A 10 -4.50 5.70 -14.30
N ASP A 11 -3.73 5.84 -13.24
CA ASP A 11 -4.33 6.12 -11.93
C ASP A 11 -5.12 7.43 -11.95
N GLY A 12 -6.23 7.45 -11.22
CA GLY A 12 -7.09 8.61 -11.09
C GLY A 12 -8.56 8.28 -10.89
N ASP A 13 -9.36 9.33 -10.70
CA ASP A 13 -10.81 9.24 -10.55
C ASP A 13 -11.51 9.42 -11.91
N TYR A 14 -12.42 8.50 -12.21
CA TYR A 14 -13.21 8.46 -13.42
C TYR A 14 -14.70 8.51 -13.09
N THR A 15 -15.45 9.32 -13.82
CA THR A 15 -16.92 9.34 -13.74
C THR A 15 -17.52 8.67 -14.96
N LEU A 16 -18.15 7.52 -14.75
CA LEU A 16 -18.78 6.73 -15.81
C LEU A 16 -20.26 7.08 -15.93
N THR A 17 -20.72 7.28 -17.16
CA THR A 17 -22.13 7.44 -17.49
C THR A 17 -22.48 6.57 -18.70
N VAL A 18 -23.66 5.95 -18.67
CA VAL A 18 -24.18 5.17 -19.79
C VAL A 18 -25.25 6.00 -20.49
N THR A 19 -25.17 6.09 -21.81
CA THR A 19 -26.18 6.75 -22.64
C THR A 19 -26.86 5.72 -23.52
N VAL A 20 -28.19 5.76 -23.56
CA VAL A 20 -28.99 4.95 -24.49
C VAL A 20 -29.78 5.87 -25.40
N LYS A 21 -29.89 5.50 -26.68
CA LYS A 21 -30.67 6.18 -27.69
C LYS A 21 -31.53 5.15 -28.42
N ASP A 22 -32.83 5.39 -28.53
CA ASP A 22 -33.71 4.55 -29.35
C ASP A 22 -33.79 5.03 -30.82
N GLU A 23 -34.45 4.25 -31.68
CA GLU A 23 -34.60 4.57 -33.10
C GLU A 23 -35.42 5.84 -33.36
N ALA A 24 -36.36 6.17 -32.45
CA ALA A 24 -37.14 7.40 -32.49
C ALA A 24 -36.33 8.63 -32.05
N GLY A 25 -35.12 8.44 -31.51
CA GLY A 25 -34.21 9.50 -31.08
C GLY A 25 -34.34 9.89 -29.61
N ASN A 26 -35.11 9.18 -28.78
CA ASN A 26 -35.16 9.43 -27.35
C ASN A 26 -33.83 9.03 -26.71
N ILE A 27 -33.26 9.94 -25.91
CA ILE A 27 -32.01 9.70 -25.18
C ILE A 27 -32.29 9.62 -23.68
N ARG A 28 -31.61 8.70 -22.99
CA ARG A 28 -31.54 8.61 -21.52
C ARG A 28 -30.11 8.37 -21.07
N HIS A 29 -29.81 8.83 -19.86
CA HIS A 29 -28.52 8.63 -19.20
C HIS A 29 -28.71 7.85 -17.90
N SER A 30 -27.70 7.08 -17.51
CA SER A 30 -27.63 6.50 -16.17
C SER A 30 -27.32 7.56 -15.11
N ALA A 31 -27.50 7.19 -13.84
CA ALA A 31 -26.80 7.88 -12.76
C ALA A 31 -25.26 7.75 -12.97
N PRO A 32 -24.47 8.77 -12.60
CA PRO A 32 -23.02 8.69 -12.67
C PRO A 32 -22.47 7.68 -11.66
N LEU A 33 -21.43 6.95 -12.04
CA LEU A 33 -20.65 6.08 -11.17
C LEU A 33 -19.20 6.57 -11.11
N THR A 34 -18.73 6.93 -9.92
CA THR A 34 -17.33 7.26 -9.71
C THR A 34 -16.52 5.98 -9.47
N VAL A 35 -15.41 5.83 -10.20
CA VAL A 35 -14.47 4.72 -10.08
C VAL A 35 -13.07 5.30 -9.95
N THR A 36 -12.31 4.85 -8.96
CA THR A 36 -10.89 5.18 -8.83
C THR A 36 -10.07 4.03 -9.38
N ILE A 37 -9.16 4.34 -10.30
CA ILE A 37 -8.10 3.42 -10.72
C ILE A 37 -6.87 3.76 -9.88
N ASP A 38 -6.38 2.77 -9.14
CA ASP A 38 -5.16 2.90 -8.34
C ASP A 38 -4.32 1.64 -8.55
N THR A 39 -3.19 1.82 -9.23
CA THR A 39 -2.20 0.77 -9.52
C THR A 39 -0.89 1.00 -8.78
N GLN A 40 -0.80 2.02 -7.94
CA GLN A 40 0.42 2.34 -7.20
C GLN A 40 0.65 1.40 -6.03
N ILE A 41 1.88 0.89 -5.92
CA ILE A 41 2.36 0.18 -4.74
C ILE A 41 3.71 0.77 -4.37
N ALA A 42 3.79 1.38 -3.19
CA ALA A 42 5.00 2.04 -2.71
C ALA A 42 5.32 1.66 -1.26
N ILE A 43 6.59 1.83 -0.93
CA ILE A 43 7.05 1.93 0.46
C ILE A 43 7.53 3.37 0.63
N ASP A 44 6.81 4.13 1.45
CA ASP A 44 7.09 5.57 1.58
C ASP A 44 8.35 5.81 2.41
N HIS A 45 8.56 5.01 3.46
CA HIS A 45 9.68 5.19 4.39
C HIS A 45 9.98 3.92 5.19
N ILE A 46 11.26 3.70 5.47
CA ILE A 46 11.75 2.70 6.43
C ILE A 46 12.74 3.40 7.36
N GLU A 47 12.60 3.19 8.67
CA GLU A 47 13.43 3.82 9.69
C GLU A 47 13.87 2.80 10.74
N LEU A 48 15.13 2.88 11.16
CA LEU A 48 15.61 2.25 12.39
C LEU A 48 15.30 3.19 13.57
N VAL A 49 14.31 2.83 14.38
CA VAL A 49 13.75 3.72 15.42
C VAL A 49 14.68 3.83 16.64
N ASN A 50 15.51 2.82 16.88
CA ASN A 50 16.39 2.73 18.04
C ASN A 50 17.86 2.66 17.62
N ASP A 51 18.27 3.59 16.77
CA ASP A 51 19.67 3.79 16.39
C ASP A 51 20.53 4.14 17.62
N SER A 52 21.74 3.59 17.71
CA SER A 52 22.58 3.73 18.91
C SER A 52 24.05 3.80 18.58
N GLY A 53 24.78 4.75 19.17
CA GLY A 53 26.18 4.98 18.85
C GLY A 53 26.32 6.30 18.13
N ILE A 54 26.59 6.26 16.81
CA ILE A 54 26.63 7.46 15.99
C ILE A 54 25.20 7.73 15.48
N PRO A 55 24.63 8.92 15.69
CA PRO A 55 23.30 9.23 15.16
C PRO A 55 23.25 9.17 13.64
N ASP A 56 22.14 8.63 13.11
CA ASP A 56 21.76 8.63 11.69
C ASP A 56 22.72 7.84 10.76
N ASP A 57 23.55 6.96 11.31
CA ASP A 57 24.37 6.03 10.52
C ASP A 57 23.66 4.69 10.26
N ASN A 58 22.48 4.48 10.87
CA ASN A 58 21.68 3.27 10.84
C ASN A 58 22.39 2.03 11.44
N LEU A 59 23.33 2.23 12.37
CA LEU A 59 24.03 1.17 13.07
C LEU A 59 23.61 1.14 14.55
N THR A 60 22.93 0.08 14.96
CA THR A 60 22.53 -0.10 16.36
C THR A 60 23.22 -1.28 17.03
N ASN A 61 23.51 -1.11 18.32
CA ASN A 61 24.03 -2.12 19.23
C ASN A 61 22.88 -2.84 19.94
N ASN A 62 21.64 -2.39 19.70
CA ASN A 62 20.45 -2.95 20.33
C ASN A 62 20.19 -4.34 19.74
N VAL A 63 20.21 -5.36 20.59
CA VAL A 63 19.92 -6.75 20.21
C VAL A 63 18.49 -6.97 19.72
N ARG A 64 17.60 -5.99 19.91
CA ARG A 64 16.23 -5.97 19.40
C ARG A 64 15.99 -4.69 18.58
N PRO A 65 16.52 -4.60 17.35
CA PRO A 65 16.31 -3.44 16.50
C PRO A 65 14.82 -3.29 16.20
N GLN A 66 14.36 -2.05 16.21
CA GLN A 66 12.98 -1.67 15.95
C GLN A 66 12.91 -0.93 14.63
N PHE A 67 12.11 -1.48 13.72
CA PHE A 67 11.86 -0.86 12.45
C PHE A 67 10.48 -0.26 12.42
N GLN A 68 10.40 0.88 11.75
CA GLN A 68 9.16 1.49 11.37
C GLN A 68 9.07 1.57 9.86
N VAL A 69 7.94 1.12 9.34
CA VAL A 69 7.63 1.19 7.92
C VAL A 69 6.37 2.02 7.72
N THR A 70 6.47 3.00 6.82
CA THR A 70 5.33 3.79 6.34
C THR A 70 4.98 3.34 4.92
N VAL A 71 3.70 3.08 4.70
CA VAL A 71 3.14 2.66 3.40
C VAL A 71 1.84 3.42 3.11
N PRO A 72 1.44 3.51 1.83
CA PRO A 72 0.14 4.02 1.43
C PRO A 72 -1.04 3.28 2.09
N THR A 73 -2.20 3.94 2.14
CA THR A 73 -3.36 3.45 2.90
C THR A 73 -4.02 2.19 2.36
N ASP A 74 -3.85 1.96 1.06
CA ASP A 74 -4.36 0.84 0.27
C ASP A 74 -3.45 -0.40 0.35
N VAL A 75 -2.27 -0.30 0.98
CA VAL A 75 -1.39 -1.44 1.22
C VAL A 75 -1.99 -2.38 2.28
N ASN A 76 -2.29 -3.61 1.84
CA ASN A 76 -2.93 -4.63 2.67
C ASN A 76 -1.95 -5.44 3.54
N VAL A 77 -0.72 -5.67 3.07
CA VAL A 77 0.26 -6.54 3.72
C VAL A 77 1.64 -5.90 3.69
N VAL A 78 2.33 -5.91 4.82
CA VAL A 78 3.74 -5.56 4.95
C VAL A 78 4.45 -6.76 5.57
N ARG A 79 5.64 -7.10 5.07
CA ARG A 79 6.51 -8.13 5.62
C ARG A 79 7.95 -7.65 5.60
N LEU A 80 8.68 -7.85 6.70
CA LEU A 80 10.11 -7.56 6.77
C LEU A 80 10.90 -8.87 6.70
N SER A 81 11.97 -8.89 5.92
CA SER A 81 12.98 -9.94 5.98
C SER A 81 14.35 -9.33 6.25
N ILE A 82 15.12 -9.99 7.11
CA ILE A 82 16.50 -9.61 7.45
C ILE A 82 17.54 -10.60 6.88
N ASP A 83 17.08 -11.70 6.29
CA ASP A 83 17.91 -12.81 5.81
C ASP A 83 17.81 -12.99 4.29
N GLY A 84 17.41 -11.94 3.57
CA GLY A 84 17.27 -11.94 2.12
C GLY A 84 16.04 -12.69 1.61
N GLY A 85 14.97 -12.76 2.40
CA GLY A 85 13.67 -13.32 2.02
C GLY A 85 13.48 -14.79 2.40
N LYS A 86 14.39 -15.39 3.17
CA LYS A 86 14.25 -16.78 3.66
C LYS A 86 13.20 -16.86 4.76
N THR A 87 13.17 -15.87 5.64
CA THR A 87 12.13 -15.70 6.66
C THR A 87 11.49 -14.33 6.59
N TRP A 88 10.21 -14.27 6.94
CA TRP A 88 9.40 -13.06 6.89
C TRP A 88 8.73 -12.82 8.24
N LEU A 89 8.88 -11.60 8.74
CA LEU A 89 8.26 -11.10 9.95
C LEU A 89 7.07 -10.22 9.57
N THR A 90 5.91 -10.49 10.16
CA THR A 90 4.73 -9.64 10.01
C THR A 90 4.76 -8.58 11.10
N PRO A 91 4.78 -7.29 10.76
CA PRO A 91 4.73 -6.23 11.75
C PRO A 91 3.39 -6.23 12.50
N HIS A 92 3.42 -5.88 13.77
CA HIS A 92 2.19 -5.67 14.52
C HIS A 92 1.63 -4.29 14.17
N ARG A 93 0.35 -4.22 13.75
CA ARG A 93 -0.36 -2.94 13.59
C ARG A 93 -0.41 -2.22 14.95
N ALA A 94 0.39 -1.17 15.13
CA ALA A 94 0.16 -0.23 16.22
C ALA A 94 -1.05 0.64 15.83
N ARG A 95 -1.93 0.96 16.79
CA ARG A 95 -3.23 1.61 16.56
C ARG A 95 -3.20 3.03 15.95
N ARG A 96 -2.03 3.53 15.55
CA ARG A 96 -1.83 4.80 14.86
C ARG A 96 -0.88 4.58 13.69
N ARG A 97 -1.38 4.40 12.46
CA ARG A 97 -0.67 4.50 11.15
C ARG A 97 0.86 4.24 11.16
N ARG A 98 1.34 3.26 11.94
CA ARG A 98 2.75 3.03 12.27
C ARG A 98 2.86 1.55 12.55
N LEU A 99 3.63 0.85 11.74
CA LEU A 99 3.92 -0.56 11.93
C LEU A 99 5.24 -0.64 12.69
N GLY A 100 5.18 -1.09 13.94
CA GLY A 100 6.36 -1.31 14.77
C GLY A 100 6.69 -2.79 14.81
N LEU A 101 7.93 -3.15 14.46
CA LEU A 101 8.42 -4.51 14.60
C LEU A 101 9.43 -4.58 15.75
N HIS A 102 9.18 -5.45 16.72
CA HIS A 102 10.19 -5.87 17.69
C HIS A 102 10.69 -7.25 17.27
N LEU A 103 11.96 -7.36 16.91
CA LEU A 103 12.59 -8.68 16.81
C LEU A 103 12.84 -9.19 18.23
N ALA A 104 11.97 -10.06 18.73
CA ALA A 104 12.29 -10.91 19.86
C ALA A 104 13.15 -12.07 19.34
N ASP A 105 14.28 -12.29 20.01
CA ASP A 105 15.32 -13.25 19.68
C ASP A 105 14.77 -14.60 19.18
N ARG A 106 15.01 -14.93 17.91
CA ARG A 106 15.19 -16.32 17.48
C ARG A 106 16.68 -16.62 17.45
N CYS A 107 17.32 -16.57 18.61
CA CYS A 107 18.58 -17.26 18.85
C CYS A 107 18.25 -18.46 19.74
N GLY A 108 18.44 -19.65 19.19
CA GLY A 108 18.77 -20.83 20.01
C GLY A 108 20.22 -20.76 20.46
#